data_AF-B4WP16-F1
#
_entry.id   AF-B4WP16-F1
#
_cell.length_a   1.000
_cell.length_b   1.000
_cell.length_c   1.000
_cell.angle_alpha   90.00
_cell.angle_beta   90.00
_cell.angle_gamma   90.00
#
_symmetry.space_group_name_H-M   'P 1'
#
loop_
_entity.id
_entity.type
_entity.pdbx_description
1 polymer ?
#
loop_
_entity_poly.entity_id
_entity_poly.type
_entity_poly.pdbx_seq_one_letter_code
_entity_poly.pdbx_strand_id
1 'polypeptide(L)' 'MTGTSSMVPASAPPLTLDVFLQLPETQPASEYINHRATQKAMPQGEHSLLQVALCKVILQSH' A
#
# COMPACT_ATOMS: atom_id res chain seq x y z
N MET A 1 -11.61 12.15 40.73
CA MET A 1 -10.84 12.62 39.55
C MET A 1 -10.14 11.42 38.93
N THR A 2 -10.80 10.76 37.99
CA THR A 2 -10.28 9.56 37.32
C THR A 2 -9.23 9.99 36.29
N GLY A 3 -7.96 9.74 36.59
CA GLY A 3 -6.88 9.90 35.61
C GLY A 3 -6.97 8.79 34.58
N THR A 4 -7.29 9.14 33.34
CA THR A 4 -7.17 8.24 32.19
C THR A 4 -5.69 8.13 31.84
N SER A 5 -5.08 7.01 32.21
CA SER A 5 -3.72 6.67 31.79
C SER A 5 -3.74 6.43 30.28
N SER A 6 -3.21 7.38 29.53
CA SER A 6 -3.03 7.29 28.08
C SER A 6 -1.99 6.21 27.79
N MET A 7 -2.46 5.07 27.28
CA MET A 7 -1.60 3.98 26.82
C MET A 7 -0.97 4.41 25.50
N VAL A 8 0.25 4.94 25.56
CA VAL A 8 1.07 5.17 24.36
C VAL A 8 1.45 3.79 23.83
N PRO A 9 1.04 3.38 22.61
CA PRO A 9 1.42 2.09 22.09
C PRO A 9 2.94 2.07 21.93
N ALA A 10 3.56 1.01 22.45
CA ALA A 10 4.97 0.74 22.25
C ALA A 10 5.28 0.79 20.74
N SER A 11 6.35 1.49 20.36
CA SER A 11 6.81 1.57 18.98
C SER A 11 6.99 0.16 18.45
N ALA A 12 6.05 -0.33 17.64
CA ALA A 12 6.16 -1.63 17.01
C ALA A 12 7.47 -1.66 16.20
N PRO A 13 8.21 -2.79 16.21
CA PRO A 13 9.38 -2.92 15.36
C PRO A 13 9.00 -2.63 13.90
N PRO A 14 9.90 -2.00 13.12
CA PRO A 14 9.64 -1.69 11.72
C PRO A 14 9.25 -2.96 10.96
N LEU A 15 8.23 -2.87 10.10
CA LEU A 15 7.82 -3.99 9.26
C LEU A 15 8.98 -4.33 8.32
N THR A 16 9.38 -5.61 8.29
CA THR A 16 10.39 -6.09 7.33
C THR A 16 9.72 -6.52 6.04
N LEU A 17 10.50 -6.56 4.95
CA LEU A 17 9.99 -7.00 3.64
C LEU A 17 9.52 -8.47 3.69
N ASP A 18 10.26 -9.36 4.34
CA ASP A 18 9.90 -10.78 4.45
C ASP A 18 8.57 -10.99 5.19
N VAL A 19 8.31 -10.19 6.24
CA VAL A 19 7.04 -10.24 6.97
C VAL A 19 5.93 -9.65 6.11
N PHE A 20 6.19 -8.54 5.40
CA PHE A 20 5.23 -7.95 4.47
C PHE A 20 4.80 -8.94 3.37
N LEU A 21 5.72 -9.68 2.77
CA LEU A 21 5.45 -10.67 1.71
C LEU A 21 4.64 -11.88 2.20
N GLN A 22 4.60 -12.15 3.51
CA GLN A 22 3.79 -13.20 4.12
C GLN A 22 2.37 -12.73 4.48
N LEU A 23 2.09 -11.43 4.41
CA LEU A 23 0.75 -10.91 4.68
C LEU A 23 -0.22 -11.33 3.56
N PRO A 24 -1.52 -11.49 3.86
CA PRO A 24 -2.51 -11.76 2.83
C PRO A 24 -2.62 -10.61 1.83
N GLU A 25 -2.87 -10.96 0.57
CA GLU A 25 -3.18 -9.99 -0.48
C GLU A 25 -4.43 -9.18 -0.14
N THR A 26 -4.42 -7.90 -0.48
CA THR A 26 -5.51 -6.96 -0.21
C THR A 26 -6.06 -6.38 -1.51
N GLN A 27 -7.31 -5.89 -1.48
CA GLN A 27 -7.86 -5.06 -2.55
C GLN A 27 -8.30 -3.71 -2.02
N PRO A 28 -7.79 -2.59 -2.57
CA PRO A 28 -6.68 -2.50 -3.52
C PRO A 28 -5.36 -2.94 -2.85
N ALA A 29 -4.35 -3.30 -3.65
CA ALA A 29 -3.11 -3.90 -3.16
C ALA A 29 -2.39 -3.00 -2.12
N SER A 30 -1.70 -3.64 -1.18
CA SER A 30 -0.80 -2.97 -0.25
C SER A 30 0.57 -2.73 -0.89
N GLU A 31 1.18 -1.59 -0.59
CA GLU A 31 2.54 -1.23 -0.98
C GLU A 31 3.44 -1.20 0.26
N TYR A 32 4.67 -1.67 0.11
CA TYR A 32 5.67 -1.59 1.17
C TYR A 32 6.58 -0.38 0.92
N ILE A 33 6.43 0.66 1.75
CA ILE A 33 7.16 1.92 1.64
C ILE A 33 7.67 2.32 3.03
N ASN A 34 8.96 2.60 3.17
CA ASN A 34 9.58 3.06 4.43
C ASN A 34 9.24 2.20 5.66
N HIS A 35 9.36 0.86 5.53
CA HIS A 35 9.03 -0.10 6.60
C HIS A 35 7.56 -0.07 7.06
N ARG A 36 6.65 0.33 6.16
CA ARG A 36 5.22 0.38 6.40
C ARG A 36 4.47 -0.25 5.24
N ALA A 37 3.41 -0.98 5.55
CA ALA A 37 2.42 -1.39 4.56
C ALA A 37 1.37 -0.27 4.43
N THR A 38 1.18 0.28 3.23
CA THR A 38 0.17 1.28 2.91
C THR A 38 -0.72 0.77 1.80
N GLN A 39 -2.04 0.76 2.01
CA GLN A 39 -2.96 0.34 0.97
C GLN A 39 -3.04 1.40 -0.15
N LYS A 40 -3.00 0.97 -1.40
CA LYS A 40 -3.20 1.88 -2.54
C LYS A 40 -4.56 2.59 -2.41
N ALA A 41 -4.67 3.77 -2.99
CA ALA A 41 -5.97 4.36 -3.21
C ALA A 41 -6.81 3.45 -4.13
N MET A 42 -8.13 3.45 -3.93
CA MET A 42 -9.04 2.77 -4.85
C MET A 42 -8.80 3.29 -6.27
N PRO A 43 -8.67 2.42 -7.28
CA PRO A 43 -8.41 2.85 -8.64
C PRO A 43 -9.59 3.66 -9.17
N GLN A 44 -9.32 4.88 -9.64
CA GLN A 44 -10.29 5.73 -10.29
C GLN A 44 -10.23 5.51 -11.81
N GLY A 45 -11.38 5.33 -12.47
CA GLY A 45 -11.49 4.89 -13.88
C GLY A 45 -10.66 5.69 -14.88
N GLU A 46 -10.52 7.01 -14.70
CA GLU A 46 -9.73 7.89 -15.56
C GLU A 46 -8.24 7.50 -15.60
N HIS A 47 -7.67 7.15 -14.44
CA HIS A 47 -6.28 6.70 -14.38
C HIS A 47 -6.09 5.34 -15.05
N SER A 48 -7.11 4.47 -14.99
CA SER A 48 -7.08 3.17 -15.67
C SER A 48 -7.06 3.32 -17.19
N LEU A 49 -7.81 4.27 -17.75
CA LEU A 49 -7.82 4.53 -19.20
C LEU A 49 -6.45 5.02 -19.69
N LEU A 50 -5.83 5.96 -18.97
CA LEU A 50 -4.49 6.45 -19.31
C LEU A 50 -3.43 5.35 -19.21
N GLN A 51 -3.47 4.53 -18.15
CA GLN A 51 -2.54 3.39 -18.00
C GLN A 51 -2.67 2.39 -19.15
N VAL A 52 -3.89 2.01 -19.51
CA VAL A 52 -4.13 1.08 -20.63
C VAL A 52 -3.66 1.68 -21.96
N ALA A 53 -3.95 2.95 -22.22
CA ALA A 53 -3.51 3.64 -23.43
C ALA A 53 -1.97 3.68 -23.53
N LEU A 54 -1.29 4.04 -22.44
CA LEU A 54 0.17 4.06 -22.38
C LEU A 54 0.77 2.66 -22.60
N CYS A 55 0.26 1.64 -21.92
CA CYS A 55 0.71 0.26 -22.10
C CYS A 55 0.58 -0.20 -23.56
N LYS A 56 -0.52 0.14 -24.23
CA LYS A 56 -0.72 -0.18 -25.65
C LYS A 56 0.35 0.46 -26.53
N VAL A 57 0.65 1.75 -26.32
CA VAL A 57 1.66 2.48 -27.11
C VAL A 57 3.05 1.86 -26.92
N ILE A 58 3.42 1.52 -25.68
CA ILE A 58 4.71 0.89 -25.38
C ILE A 58 4.81 -0.48 -26.08
N LEU A 59 3.75 -1.29 -26.02
CA LEU A 59 3.73 -2.65 -26.58
C LEU A 59 3.66 -2.68 -28.12
N GLN A 60 3.23 -1.60 -28.78
CA GLN A 60 3.15 -1.50 -30.25
C GLN A 60 4.44 -0.97 -30.90
N SER A 61 5.36 -0.43 -30.10
CA SER A 61 6.61 0.18 -30.58
C SER A 61 7.79 -0.80 -30.63
N HIS A 62 7.51 -2.11 -30.57
CA HIS A 62 8.48 -3.20 -30.50
C HIS A 62 8.13 -4.30 -31.51
#